data_AF-A0A9X8VKN2-F1
#
_entry.id   AF-A0A9X8VKN2-F1
#
_cell.length_a   1.000
_cell.length_b   1.000
_cell.length_c   1.000
_cell.angle_alpha   90.00
_cell.angle_beta   90.00
_cell.angle_gamma   90.00
#
_symmetry.space_group_name_H-M   'P 1'
#
loop_
_entity.id
_entity.type
_entity.pdbx_description
1 polymer ?
#
loop_
_entity_poly.entity_id
_entity_poly.type
_entity_poly.pdbx_seq_one_letter_code
_entity_poly.pdbx_strand_id
1 'polypeptide(L)'
;MKIGLRLLLGYFLIVAVAGYFVLSIFVQEVKPGVRRATEGTLVDTANLLAQIARQDMLRGDAAHGQLAQAFTQLNQRPIGANISGIRKDRSEYHVYLTDARGKVIFDSAGRAQGQDYSRWNDVYRTLRGQYGARSTRSDPEDENSSVMYVAAPVI
;
A
#
# COMPACT_ATOMS: atom_id res chain seq x y z
N MET A 1 -16.55 -50.08 25.22
CA MET A 1 -15.64 -48.91 25.31
C MET A 1 -15.85 -48.22 26.65
N LYS A 2 -14.80 -48.04 27.46
CA LYS A 2 -14.89 -47.45 28.81
C LYS A 2 -15.42 -46.01 28.73
N ILE A 3 -16.31 -45.62 29.63
CA ILE A 3 -17.00 -44.31 29.62
C ILE A 3 -16.01 -43.13 29.53
N GLY A 4 -14.83 -43.26 30.14
CA GLY A 4 -13.76 -42.27 30.11
C GLY A 4 -13.20 -41.97 28.71
N LEU A 5 -13.14 -42.96 27.81
CA LEU A 5 -12.66 -42.74 26.44
C LEU A 5 -13.67 -41.91 25.63
N ARG A 6 -14.97 -42.10 25.86
CA ARG A 6 -16.03 -41.32 25.19
C ARG A 6 -16.03 -39.87 25.64
N LEU A 7 -15.83 -39.63 26.95
CA LEU A 7 -15.68 -38.29 27.51
C LEU A 7 -14.42 -37.59 26.97
N LEU A 8 -13.29 -38.31 26.91
CA LEU A 8 -12.04 -37.77 26.37
C LEU A 8 -12.17 -37.41 24.88
N LEU A 9 -12.79 -38.27 24.07
CA LEU A 9 -13.03 -38.00 22.65
C LEU A 9 -13.99 -36.83 22.44
N GLY A 10 -15.05 -36.72 23.25
CA GLY A 10 -15.96 -35.58 23.20
C GLY A 10 -15.28 -34.25 23.54
N TYR A 11 -14.49 -34.23 24.62
CA TYR A 11 -13.69 -33.06 24.99
C TYR A 11 -12.68 -32.69 23.90
N PHE A 12 -11.94 -33.68 23.38
CA PHE A 12 -10.97 -33.46 22.32
C PHE A 12 -11.62 -32.89 21.06
N LEU A 13 -12.81 -33.38 20.69
CA LEU A 13 -13.56 -32.86 19.54
C LEU A 13 -13.93 -31.38 19.74
N ILE A 14 -14.42 -31.01 20.92
CA ILE A 14 -14.78 -29.62 21.23
C ILE A 14 -13.54 -28.72 21.14
N VAL A 15 -12.42 -29.14 21.74
CA VAL A 15 -11.16 -28.38 21.70
C VAL A 15 -10.62 -28.26 20.28
N ALA A 16 -10.66 -29.33 19.48
CA ALA A 16 -10.21 -29.32 18.09
C ALA A 16 -11.04 -28.35 17.24
N VAL A 17 -12.37 -28.36 17.40
CA VAL A 17 -13.28 -27.44 16.71
C VAL A 17 -13.03 -26.01 17.15
N ALA A 18 -12.91 -25.74 18.45
CA ALA A 18 -12.61 -24.41 18.96
C ALA A 18 -11.26 -23.88 18.45
N GLY A 19 -10.21 -24.71 18.48
CA GLY A 19 -8.89 -24.37 17.93
C GLY A 19 -8.93 -24.09 16.43
N TYR A 20 -9.68 -24.88 15.67
CA TYR A 20 -9.90 -24.65 14.24
C TYR A 20 -10.56 -23.29 13.98
N PHE A 21 -11.63 -22.96 14.72
CA PHE A 21 -12.31 -21.67 14.58
C PHE A 21 -11.41 -20.48 14.93
N VAL A 22 -10.64 -20.56 16.02
CA VAL A 22 -9.72 -19.49 16.40
C VAL A 22 -8.69 -19.26 15.28
N LEU A 23 -8.09 -20.34 14.75
CA LEU A 23 -7.11 -20.23 13.68
C LEU A 23 -7.74 -19.70 12.38
N SER A 24 -8.94 -20.16 12.02
CA SER A 24 -9.61 -19.74 10.79
C SER A 24 -9.99 -18.27 10.83
N ILE A 25 -10.59 -17.80 11.94
CA ILE A 25 -10.98 -16.39 12.12
C ILE A 25 -9.74 -15.49 12.10
N PHE A 26 -8.67 -15.90 12.78
CA PHE A 26 -7.44 -15.12 12.82
C PHE A 26 -6.84 -14.91 11.42
N VAL A 27 -6.74 -15.96 10.61
CA VAL A 27 -6.21 -15.86 9.23
C VAL A 27 -7.14 -15.03 8.34
N GLN A 28 -8.46 -15.20 8.48
CA GLN A 28 -9.45 -14.50 7.68
C GLN A 28 -9.54 -13.01 8.01
N GLU A 29 -9.23 -12.58 9.24
CA GLU A 29 -9.41 -11.17 9.61
C GLU A 29 -8.13 -10.36 9.76
N VAL A 30 -7.02 -10.95 10.18
CA VAL A 30 -5.79 -10.18 10.41
C VAL A 30 -5.21 -9.68 9.08
N LYS A 31 -5.01 -10.57 8.10
CA LYS A 31 -4.42 -10.18 6.81
C LYS A 31 -5.29 -9.16 6.05
N PRO A 32 -6.60 -9.39 5.86
CA PRO A 32 -7.46 -8.41 5.20
C PRO A 32 -7.67 -7.14 6.03
N GLY A 33 -7.62 -7.23 7.36
CA GLY A 33 -7.70 -6.08 8.24
C GLY A 33 -6.53 -5.11 8.04
N VAL A 34 -5.29 -5.61 8.09
CA VAL A 34 -4.08 -4.80 7.86
C VAL A 34 -4.11 -4.20 6.45
N ARG A 35 -4.44 -5.01 5.44
CA ARG A 35 -4.53 -4.54 4.06
C ARG A 35 -5.51 -3.39 3.89
N ARG A 36 -6.73 -3.49 4.46
CA ARG A 36 -7.75 -2.44 4.41
C ARG A 36 -7.28 -1.16 5.12
N ALA A 37 -6.62 -1.28 6.26
CA ALA A 37 -6.11 -0.13 7.00
C ALA A 37 -5.00 0.61 6.22
N THR A 38 -4.05 -0.13 5.65
CA THR A 38 -3.00 0.43 4.79
C THR A 38 -3.58 1.06 3.53
N GLU A 39 -4.50 0.36 2.85
CA GLU A 39 -5.16 0.87 1.65
C GLU A 39 -5.92 2.17 1.93
N GLY A 40 -6.70 2.23 3.02
CA GLY A 40 -7.39 3.46 3.44
C GLY A 40 -6.43 4.63 3.68
N THR A 41 -5.31 4.39 4.35
CA THR A 41 -4.29 5.44 4.57
C THR A 41 -3.66 5.89 3.25
N LEU A 42 -3.42 4.96 2.31
CA LEU A 42 -2.91 5.28 0.97
C LEU A 42 -3.92 6.06 0.14
N VAL A 43 -5.22 5.78 0.25
CA VAL A 43 -6.30 6.55 -0.41
C VAL A 43 -6.26 8.01 0.05
N ASP A 44 -6.24 8.24 1.35
CA ASP A 44 -6.23 9.60 1.91
C ASP A 44 -4.94 10.34 1.52
N THR A 45 -3.80 9.65 1.61
CA THR A 45 -2.50 10.20 1.22
C THR A 45 -2.47 10.54 -0.26
N ALA A 46 -2.96 9.67 -1.14
CA ALA A 46 -2.98 9.91 -2.59
C ALA A 46 -3.84 11.13 -2.95
N ASN A 47 -5.02 11.27 -2.33
CA ASN A 47 -5.89 12.44 -2.55
C ASN A 47 -5.24 13.74 -2.06
N LEU A 48 -4.60 13.72 -0.88
CA LEU A 48 -3.87 14.87 -0.36
C LEU A 48 -2.72 15.28 -1.29
N LEU A 49 -1.91 14.31 -1.71
CA LEU A 49 -0.80 14.56 -2.63
C LEU A 49 -1.29 15.03 -4.01
N ALA A 50 -2.45 14.57 -4.47
CA ALA A 50 -3.06 15.06 -5.71
C ALA A 50 -3.39 16.56 -5.65
N GLN A 51 -3.83 17.07 -4.50
CA GLN A 51 -4.07 18.52 -4.33
C GLN A 51 -2.78 19.35 -4.42
N ILE A 52 -1.68 18.82 -3.89
CA ILE A 52 -0.35 19.46 -3.98
C ILE A 52 0.16 19.39 -5.43
N ALA A 53 0.08 18.20 -6.03
CA ALA A 53 0.50 17.95 -7.41
C ALA A 53 -0.23 18.82 -8.42
N ARG A 54 -1.51 19.15 -8.18
CA ARG A 54 -2.30 20.06 -9.03
C ARG A 54 -1.60 21.39 -9.25
N GLN A 55 -1.07 22.00 -8.19
CA GLN A 55 -0.39 23.29 -8.28
C GLN A 55 0.91 23.20 -9.08
N ASP A 56 1.61 22.07 -8.99
CA ASP A 56 2.84 21.81 -9.74
C ASP A 56 2.55 21.55 -11.23
N MET A 57 1.48 20.80 -11.52
CA MET A 57 1.03 20.56 -12.89
C MET A 57 0.53 21.83 -13.59
N LEU A 58 -0.22 22.69 -12.88
CA LEU A 58 -0.70 23.97 -13.44
C LEU A 58 0.45 24.92 -13.80
N ARG A 59 1.59 24.83 -13.11
CA ARG A 59 2.80 25.60 -13.40
C ARG A 59 3.67 25.00 -14.51
N GLY A 60 3.36 23.77 -14.96
CA GLY A 60 4.12 23.07 -15.99
C GLY A 60 5.45 22.49 -15.52
N ASP A 61 5.73 22.50 -14.21
CA ASP A 61 6.98 22.00 -13.62
C ASP A 61 6.72 20.99 -12.51
N ALA A 62 6.11 19.86 -12.88
CA ALA A 62 5.85 18.76 -11.97
C ALA A 62 7.13 18.07 -11.48
N ALA A 63 8.22 18.14 -12.26
CA ALA A 63 9.48 17.47 -11.93
C ALA A 63 10.28 18.21 -10.85
N HIS A 64 10.17 19.55 -10.76
CA HIS A 64 10.85 20.35 -9.74
C HIS A 64 9.88 21.15 -8.85
N GLY A 65 8.59 20.83 -8.92
CA GLY A 65 7.53 21.43 -8.13
C GLY A 65 7.64 21.19 -6.62
N GLN A 66 6.67 21.71 -5.87
CA GLN A 66 6.64 21.60 -4.41
C GLN A 66 6.63 20.13 -3.95
N LEU A 67 5.90 19.25 -4.65
CA LEU A 67 5.85 17.82 -4.35
C LEU A 67 7.26 17.20 -4.48
N ALA A 68 7.95 17.46 -5.57
CA ALA A 68 9.28 16.92 -5.83
C ALA A 68 10.31 17.39 -4.77
N GLN A 69 10.25 18.68 -4.43
CA GLN A 69 11.09 19.26 -3.38
C GLN A 69 10.78 18.66 -2.00
N ALA A 70 9.51 18.47 -1.67
CA ALA A 70 9.09 17.88 -0.40
C ALA A 70 9.62 16.44 -0.24
N PHE A 71 9.51 15.60 -1.28
CA PHE A 71 10.05 14.23 -1.24
C PHE A 71 11.58 14.20 -1.21
N THR A 72 12.24 15.13 -1.90
CA THR A 72 13.71 15.26 -1.84
C THR A 72 14.15 15.59 -0.41
N GLN A 73 13.49 16.54 0.25
CA GLN A 73 13.80 16.91 1.64
C GLN A 73 13.44 15.81 2.65
N LEU A 74 12.31 15.13 2.45
CA LEU A 74 11.86 14.02 3.29
C LEU A 74 12.88 12.88 3.30
N ASN A 75 13.49 12.59 2.15
CA ASN A 75 14.49 11.54 2.01
C ASN A 75 15.86 11.93 2.59
N GLN A 76 16.13 13.21 2.84
CA GLN A 76 17.40 13.70 3.39
C GLN A 76 17.44 13.73 4.93
N ARG A 77 16.28 13.75 5.60
CA ARG A 77 16.20 13.87 7.06
C ARG A 77 15.80 12.55 7.71
N PRO A 78 16.59 12.03 8.68
CA PRO A 78 16.16 10.86 9.41
C PRO A 78 14.93 11.18 10.27
N ILE A 79 13.91 10.32 10.22
CA ILE A 79 12.68 10.47 11.01
C ILE A 79 12.96 10.23 12.50
N GLY A 80 13.81 9.25 12.82
CA GLY A 80 14.25 8.94 14.18
C GLY A 80 13.16 8.39 15.11
N ALA A 81 12.02 7.95 14.59
CA ALA A 81 10.89 7.47 15.39
C ALA A 81 11.06 6.02 15.84
N ASN A 82 10.61 5.69 17.05
CA ASN A 82 10.47 4.30 17.50
C ASN A 82 8.99 3.96 17.64
N ILE A 83 8.48 3.09 16.78
CA ILE A 83 7.08 2.70 16.71
C ILE A 83 6.98 1.27 17.23
N SER A 84 6.56 1.10 18.49
CA SER A 84 6.38 -0.21 19.12
C SER A 84 7.62 -1.14 19.01
N GLY A 85 8.83 -0.57 19.12
CA GLY A 85 10.10 -1.32 19.01
C GLY A 85 10.70 -1.32 17.61
N ILE A 86 9.99 -0.80 16.60
CA ILE A 86 10.50 -0.68 15.23
C ILE A 86 11.07 0.73 15.04
N ARG A 87 12.38 0.82 14.81
CA ARG A 87 13.03 2.08 14.48
C ARG A 87 12.72 2.46 13.03
N LYS A 88 12.14 3.65 12.83
CA LYS A 88 11.86 4.24 11.52
C LYS A 88 12.75 5.45 11.31
N ASP A 89 13.76 5.27 10.46
CA ASP A 89 14.71 6.32 10.13
C ASP A 89 14.42 6.98 8.78
N ARG A 90 13.70 6.30 7.88
CA ARG A 90 13.37 6.84 6.55
C ARG A 90 11.91 6.64 6.18
N SER A 91 11.44 7.53 5.31
CA SER A 91 10.18 7.34 4.60
C SER A 91 10.33 6.18 3.61
N GLU A 92 9.31 5.33 3.55
CA GLU A 92 9.21 4.23 2.57
C GLU A 92 8.19 4.56 1.47
N TYR A 93 7.64 5.78 1.49
CA TYR A 93 6.70 6.21 0.47
C TYR A 93 7.38 6.30 -0.89
N HIS A 94 6.84 5.55 -1.85
CA HIS A 94 7.16 5.67 -3.27
C HIS A 94 5.99 6.38 -3.96
N VAL A 95 6.24 7.60 -4.45
CA VAL A 95 5.22 8.43 -5.10
C VAL A 95 5.67 8.74 -6.50
N TYR A 96 4.75 8.59 -7.44
CA TYR A 96 4.95 8.98 -8.83
C TYR A 96 3.71 9.71 -9.33
N LEU A 97 3.90 10.56 -10.34
CA LEU A 97 2.85 11.31 -10.99
C LEU A 97 2.89 11.04 -12.49
N THR A 98 1.73 10.88 -13.10
CA THR A 98 1.61 10.65 -14.55
C THR A 98 0.90 11.80 -15.24
N ASP A 99 1.17 11.99 -16.52
CA ASP A 99 0.32 12.82 -17.39
C ASP A 99 -1.02 12.12 -17.70
N ALA A 100 -1.89 12.82 -18.44
CA ALA A 100 -3.19 12.30 -18.87
C ALA A 100 -3.10 11.09 -19.82
N ARG A 101 -1.93 10.78 -20.37
CA ARG A 101 -1.67 9.61 -21.22
C ARG A 101 -1.11 8.44 -20.41
N GLY A 102 -0.86 8.63 -19.10
CA GLY A 102 -0.28 7.62 -18.23
C GLY A 102 1.25 7.57 -18.24
N LYS A 103 1.94 8.53 -18.86
CA LYS A 103 3.40 8.61 -18.82
C LYS A 103 3.87 9.24 -17.52
N VAL A 104 4.84 8.64 -16.85
CA VAL A 104 5.38 9.15 -15.59
C VAL A 104 6.15 10.45 -15.83
N ILE A 105 5.71 11.54 -15.20
CA ILE A 105 6.33 12.87 -15.28
C ILE A 105 7.17 13.21 -14.04
N PHE A 106 6.87 12.57 -12.91
CA PHE A 106 7.65 12.66 -11.67
C PHE A 106 7.67 11.29 -10.97
N ASP A 107 8.80 10.95 -10.36
CA ASP A 107 8.99 9.74 -9.56
C ASP A 107 9.93 10.05 -8.38
N SER A 108 9.47 9.83 -7.15
CA SER A 108 10.25 10.13 -5.94
C SER A 108 11.53 9.29 -5.81
N ALA A 109 11.58 8.14 -6.49
CA ALA A 109 12.77 7.30 -6.56
C ALA A 109 13.64 7.54 -7.81
N GLY A 110 13.19 8.37 -8.77
CA GLY A 110 13.89 8.67 -10.01
C GLY A 110 14.09 7.49 -10.97
N ARG A 111 13.38 6.37 -10.78
CA ARG A 111 13.54 5.13 -11.57
C ARG A 111 12.56 5.04 -12.73
N ALA A 112 11.36 5.58 -12.56
CA ALA A 112 10.24 5.41 -13.48
C ALA A 112 9.99 6.61 -14.41
N GLN A 113 10.72 7.70 -14.27
CA GLN A 113 10.45 8.92 -15.04
C GLN A 113 10.53 8.66 -16.55
N GLY A 114 9.50 9.09 -17.28
CA GLY A 114 9.36 8.89 -18.72
C GLY A 114 8.80 7.54 -19.15
N GLN A 115 8.61 6.58 -18.23
CA GLN A 115 8.02 5.29 -18.55
C GLN A 115 6.50 5.41 -18.78
N ASP A 116 5.96 4.54 -19.63
CA ASP A 116 4.53 4.44 -19.88
C ASP A 116 3.87 3.54 -18.83
N TYR A 117 3.10 4.17 -17.95
CA TYR A 117 2.34 3.49 -16.91
C TYR A 117 0.85 3.39 -17.21
N SER A 118 0.40 3.73 -18.42
CA SER A 118 -1.02 3.77 -18.83
C SER A 118 -1.79 2.46 -18.63
N ARG A 119 -1.09 1.32 -18.55
CA ARG A 119 -1.65 -0.03 -18.39
C ARG A 119 -1.64 -0.55 -16.95
N TRP A 120 -0.99 0.13 -16.01
CA TRP A 120 -1.03 -0.31 -14.61
C TRP A 120 -2.41 -0.02 -14.03
N ASN A 121 -2.97 -0.95 -13.25
CA ASN A 121 -4.36 -0.86 -12.77
C ASN A 121 -4.66 0.39 -11.95
N ASP A 122 -3.72 0.85 -11.14
CA ASP A 122 -3.81 2.12 -10.40
C ASP A 122 -3.94 3.31 -11.35
N VAL A 123 -3.07 3.43 -12.36
CA VAL A 123 -3.12 4.53 -13.33
C VAL A 123 -4.30 4.40 -14.29
N TYR A 124 -4.49 3.23 -14.90
CA TYR A 124 -5.51 2.93 -15.90
C TYR A 124 -6.93 3.23 -15.39
N ARG A 125 -7.23 2.83 -14.15
CA ARG A 125 -8.55 3.07 -13.54
C ARG A 125 -8.72 4.52 -13.12
N THR A 126 -7.71 5.12 -12.49
CA THR A 126 -7.76 6.52 -12.03
C THR A 126 -7.93 7.49 -13.20
N LEU A 127 -7.25 7.28 -14.33
CA LEU A 127 -7.44 8.10 -15.55
C LEU A 127 -8.86 7.99 -16.15
N ARG A 128 -9.64 6.98 -15.76
CA ARG A 128 -11.04 6.79 -16.17
C ARG A 128 -12.05 7.22 -15.09
N GLY A 129 -11.60 7.91 -14.06
CA GLY A 129 -12.45 8.32 -12.94
C GLY A 129 -12.92 7.17 -12.05
N GLN A 130 -12.23 6.02 -12.09
CA GLN A 130 -12.51 4.88 -11.24
C GLN A 130 -11.48 4.76 -10.12
N TYR A 131 -11.80 4.01 -9.07
CA TYR A 131 -10.86 3.70 -8.01
C TYR A 131 -9.66 2.87 -8.53
N GLY A 132 -8.48 3.47 -8.51
CA GLY A 132 -7.22 2.87 -8.94
C GLY A 132 -6.38 2.39 -7.78
N ALA A 133 -6.22 1.07 -7.68
CA ALA A 133 -5.30 0.44 -6.75
C ALA A 133 -4.69 -0.81 -7.38
N ARG A 134 -3.47 -1.14 -6.97
CA ARG A 134 -2.81 -2.40 -7.30
C ARG A 134 -1.93 -2.87 -6.15
N SER A 135 -1.66 -4.16 -6.15
CA SER A 135 -0.56 -4.74 -5.39
C SER A 135 0.31 -5.52 -6.36
N THR A 136 1.62 -5.27 -6.35
CA THR A 136 2.58 -5.90 -7.23
C THR A 136 3.80 -6.32 -6.41
N ARG A 137 4.25 -7.56 -6.58
CA ARG A 137 5.50 -8.03 -5.99
C ARG A 137 6.65 -7.25 -6.60
N SER A 138 7.51 -6.67 -5.77
CA SER A 138 8.72 -5.99 -6.24
C SER A 138 9.81 -6.99 -6.64
N ASP A 139 9.79 -8.19 -6.05
CA ASP A 139 10.53 -9.38 -6.46
C ASP A 139 9.53 -10.52 -6.74
N PRO A 140 9.40 -11.01 -7.99
CA PRO A 140 8.48 -12.08 -8.33
C PRO A 140 8.65 -13.36 -7.48
N GLU A 141 9.87 -13.64 -7.03
CA GLU A 141 10.24 -14.86 -6.30
C GLU A 141 10.07 -14.74 -4.79
N ASP A 142 9.90 -13.51 -4.26
CA ASP A 142 9.64 -13.27 -2.83
C ASP A 142 8.17 -12.87 -2.60
N GLU A 143 7.43 -13.74 -1.92
CA GLU A 143 6.02 -13.49 -1.57
C GLU A 143 5.83 -12.30 -0.62
N ASN A 144 6.85 -11.95 0.15
CA ASN A 144 6.82 -10.83 1.09
C ASN A 144 7.17 -9.49 0.44
N SER A 145 7.53 -9.47 -0.84
CA SER A 145 7.94 -8.28 -1.58
C SER A 145 6.77 -7.47 -2.16
N SER A 146 5.53 -7.83 -1.83
CA SER A 146 4.31 -7.19 -2.35
C SER A 146 4.20 -5.73 -1.92
N VAL A 147 4.23 -4.82 -2.90
CA VAL A 147 4.04 -3.38 -2.72
C VAL A 147 2.65 -2.98 -3.20
N MET A 148 1.94 -2.17 -2.40
CA MET A 148 0.63 -1.63 -2.75
C MET A 148 0.77 -0.19 -3.27
N TYR A 149 0.04 0.10 -4.35
CA TYR A 149 -0.11 1.44 -4.90
C TYR A 149 -1.59 1.80 -4.97
N VAL A 150 -1.90 3.04 -4.61
CA VAL A 150 -3.22 3.65 -4.75
C VAL A 150 -3.03 4.98 -5.46
N ALA A 151 -3.86 5.26 -6.46
CA ALA A 151 -3.78 6.46 -7.26
C ALA A 151 -5.05 7.31 -7.12
N ALA A 152 -4.89 8.61 -6.99
CA ALA A 152 -5.96 9.59 -7.00
C ALA A 152 -5.84 10.51 -8.22
N PRO A 153 -6.96 10.97 -8.81
CA PRO A 153 -6.91 11.89 -9.93
C PRO A 153 -6.45 13.27 -9.48
N VAL A 154 -5.62 13.92 -10.29
CA VAL A 154 -5.27 15.33 -10.12
C VAL A 154 -6.29 16.16 -10.90
N ILE A 155 -7.24 16.76 -10.19
CA ILE A 155 -8.37 17.53 -10.74
C ILE A 155 -8.38 18.93 -10.16
#